data_AF-R9IKN3-F1
#
_entry.id   AF-R9IKN3-F1
#
_cell.length_a   1.000
_cell.length_b   1.000
_cell.length_c   1.000
_cell.angle_alpha   90.00
_cell.angle_beta   90.00
_cell.angle_gamma   90.00
#
_symmetry.space_group_name_H-M   'P 1'
#
loop_
_entity.id
_entity.type
_entity.pdbx_description
1 polymer ?
#
loop_
_entity_poly.entity_id
_entity_poly.type
_entity_poly.pdbx_seq_one_letter_code
_entity_poly.pdbx_strand_id
1 'polypeptide(L)'
;MDTRAVYTVHENGKDFYFYTKYAGGFSYPFEAADYLRGLKDALRRPRTGKQDICAAPLLAQMKGTYFFPDALKDKILFTEITKELAEDMEKEAPFAIAVDLEQDTVAFHFNDKYEELNDLTDVVLPRADLADSYNGAAFKNESLSRQMGKTSMTFHQTNERIFRELIQEAAGREQTEGQQMMWGGL
;
A
#
# COMPACT_ATOMS: atom_id res chain seq x y z
N MET A 1 -12.36 3.48 11.42
CA MET A 1 -10.91 3.49 11.21
C MET A 1 -10.54 4.81 10.57
N ASP A 2 -9.57 5.50 11.16
CA ASP A 2 -8.98 6.70 10.60
C ASP A 2 -8.04 6.28 9.45
N THR A 3 -8.17 6.87 8.27
CA THR A 3 -7.40 6.52 7.07
C THR A 3 -6.43 7.62 6.65
N ARG A 4 -6.00 8.46 7.59
CA ARG A 4 -4.87 9.38 7.37
C ARG A 4 -3.59 8.57 7.16
N ALA A 5 -2.76 8.98 6.21
CA ALA A 5 -1.48 8.35 5.99
C ALA A 5 -0.45 9.31 5.42
N VAL A 6 0.81 9.03 5.72
CA VAL A 6 1.96 9.58 5.02
C VAL A 6 2.51 8.50 4.11
N TYR A 7 2.81 8.87 2.87
CA TYR A 7 3.37 8.01 1.86
C TYR A 7 4.76 8.50 1.50
N THR A 8 5.73 7.59 1.53
CA THR A 8 7.04 7.76 0.92
C THR A 8 7.11 6.86 -0.31
N VAL A 9 7.28 7.45 -1.49
CA VAL A 9 7.44 6.71 -2.74
C VAL A 9 8.91 6.76 -3.15
N HIS A 10 9.54 5.60 -3.25
CA HIS A 10 10.92 5.45 -3.72
C HIS A 10 10.90 5.18 -5.22
N GLU A 11 11.58 6.04 -5.97
CA GLU A 11 11.79 5.85 -7.41
C GLU A 11 13.14 6.40 -7.86
N ASN A 12 13.91 5.60 -8.59
CA ASN A 12 15.20 5.98 -9.18
C ASN A 12 16.18 6.59 -8.15
N GLY A 13 16.18 6.05 -6.92
CA GLY A 13 17.04 6.52 -5.82
C GLY A 13 16.62 7.87 -5.22
N LYS A 14 15.38 8.30 -5.44
CA LYS A 14 14.78 9.50 -4.85
C LYS A 14 13.52 9.14 -4.08
N ASP A 15 13.28 9.93 -3.04
CA ASP A 15 12.08 9.84 -2.21
C ASP A 15 11.12 10.97 -2.55
N PHE A 16 9.84 10.62 -2.67
CA PHE A 16 8.75 11.56 -2.88
C PHE A 16 7.73 11.38 -1.76
N TYR A 17 7.30 12.48 -1.15
CA TYR A 17 6.49 12.44 0.06
C TYR A 17 5.07 12.96 -0.21
N PHE A 18 4.07 12.25 0.28
CA PHE A 18 2.67 12.60 0.10
C PHE A 18 1.89 12.42 1.40
N TYR A 19 0.93 13.30 1.62
CA TYR A 19 -0.09 13.14 2.64
C TYR A 19 -1.43 12.79 2.01
N THR A 20 -2.19 11.96 2.71
CA THR A 20 -3.60 11.68 2.40
C THR A 20 -4.44 11.64 3.66
N LYS A 21 -5.69 12.13 3.54
CA LYS A 21 -6.71 11.98 4.59
C LYS A 21 -7.53 10.70 4.45
N TYR A 22 -7.40 10.01 3.32
CA TYR A 22 -8.40 9.06 2.85
C TYR A 22 -7.82 7.76 2.32
N ALA A 23 -6.55 7.75 1.94
CA ALA A 23 -5.88 6.62 1.31
C ALA A 23 -4.89 5.89 2.23
N GLY A 24 -5.02 6.03 3.55
CA GLY A 24 -4.50 5.07 4.53
C GLY A 24 -5.44 3.87 4.68
N GLY A 25 -4.97 2.80 5.30
CA GLY A 25 -5.70 1.53 5.36
C GLY A 25 -4.91 0.41 4.71
N PHE A 26 -5.56 -0.70 4.41
CA PHE A 26 -4.88 -1.96 4.11
C PHE A 26 -4.80 -2.27 2.62
N SER A 27 -5.84 -1.96 1.85
CA SER A 27 -5.86 -2.19 0.41
C SER A 27 -5.40 -1.00 -0.42
N TYR A 28 -5.61 0.22 0.08
CA TYR A 28 -5.34 1.45 -0.67
C TYR A 28 -3.86 1.66 -1.03
N PRO A 29 -2.89 1.29 -0.18
CA PRO A 29 -1.47 1.32 -0.56
C PRO A 29 -1.14 0.49 -1.80
N PHE A 30 -1.78 -0.66 -1.97
CA PHE A 30 -1.59 -1.50 -3.15
C PHE A 30 -2.23 -0.87 -4.39
N GLU A 31 -3.39 -0.22 -4.25
CA GLU A 31 -4.01 0.55 -5.35
C GLU A 31 -3.12 1.73 -5.80
N ALA A 32 -2.48 2.42 -4.86
CA ALA A 32 -1.51 3.48 -5.17
C ALA A 32 -0.28 2.92 -5.91
N ALA A 33 0.25 1.79 -5.44
CA ALA A 33 1.37 1.11 -6.09
C ALA A 33 1.02 0.62 -7.50
N ASP A 34 -0.18 0.09 -7.73
CA ASP A 34 -0.66 -0.33 -9.05
C ASP A 34 -0.84 0.86 -10.00
N TYR A 35 -1.39 1.97 -9.50
CA TYR A 35 -1.52 3.20 -10.28
C TYR A 35 -0.16 3.68 -10.79
N LEU A 36 0.83 3.75 -9.89
CA LEU A 36 2.20 4.17 -10.23
C LEU A 36 2.89 3.18 -11.18
N ARG A 37 2.77 1.87 -10.94
CA ARG A 37 3.33 0.83 -11.82
C ARG A 37 2.71 0.90 -13.21
N GLY A 38 1.38 1.07 -13.30
CA GLY A 38 0.67 1.22 -14.56
C GLY A 38 1.12 2.44 -15.37
N LEU A 39 1.38 3.57 -14.70
CA LEU A 39 1.97 4.75 -15.31
C LEU A 39 3.40 4.47 -15.81
N LYS A 40 4.24 3.83 -15.00
CA LYS A 40 5.63 3.48 -15.37
C LYS A 40 5.65 2.59 -16.61
N ASP A 41 4.75 1.61 -16.69
CA ASP A 41 4.62 0.74 -17.86
C ASP A 41 4.11 1.49 -19.09
N ALA A 42 3.15 2.42 -18.93
CA ALA A 42 2.66 3.24 -20.02
C ALA A 42 3.73 4.19 -20.58
N LEU A 43 4.55 4.79 -19.69
CA LEU A 43 5.66 5.68 -20.05
C LEU A 43 6.83 4.93 -20.68
N ARG A 44 7.04 3.66 -20.30
CA ARG A 44 8.06 2.77 -20.91
C ARG A 44 7.70 2.29 -22.31
N ARG A 45 6.43 2.31 -22.72
CA ARG A 45 6.02 1.88 -24.07
C ARG A 45 6.61 2.83 -25.12
N PRO A 46 7.43 2.33 -26.07
CA PRO A 46 8.23 3.19 -26.92
C PRO A 46 7.35 3.95 -27.90
N ARG A 47 7.36 5.29 -27.83
CA ARG A 47 6.99 6.13 -28.99
C ARG A 47 8.20 6.81 -29.63
N THR A 48 9.25 7.12 -28.86
CA THR A 48 10.57 7.55 -29.36
C THR A 48 11.59 7.51 -28.21
N GLY A 49 12.39 6.43 -28.11
CA GLY A 49 13.49 6.31 -27.14
C GLY A 49 13.07 5.93 -25.70
N LYS A 50 14.02 5.40 -24.92
CA LYS A 50 13.85 5.17 -23.48
C LYS A 50 13.92 6.52 -22.76
N GLN A 51 12.77 7.12 -22.45
CA GLN A 51 12.72 8.20 -21.48
C GLN A 51 12.50 7.59 -20.10
N ASP A 52 13.45 7.84 -19.20
CA ASP A 52 13.36 7.43 -17.79
C ASP A 52 12.56 8.52 -17.04
N ILE A 53 11.23 8.43 -17.13
CA ILE A 53 10.31 9.38 -16.51
C ILE A 53 9.87 8.82 -15.16
N CYS A 54 10.07 9.61 -14.10
CA CYS A 54 9.55 9.29 -12.77
C CYS A 54 8.02 9.33 -12.77
N ALA A 55 7.39 8.22 -12.39
CA ALA A 55 5.97 8.12 -12.14
C ALA A 55 5.57 8.66 -10.77
N ALA A 56 6.46 8.63 -9.77
CA ALA A 56 6.16 8.96 -8.38
C ALA A 56 5.44 10.32 -8.18
N PRO A 57 5.86 11.45 -8.80
CA PRO A 57 5.15 12.73 -8.68
C PRO A 57 3.69 12.69 -9.17
N LEU A 58 3.35 11.73 -10.03
CA LEU A 58 2.00 11.59 -10.57
C LEU A 58 1.02 11.00 -9.55
N LEU A 59 1.47 10.48 -8.40
CA LEU A 59 0.58 10.02 -7.33
C LEU A 59 -0.37 11.13 -6.86
N ALA A 60 0.08 12.39 -6.85
CA ALA A 60 -0.77 13.56 -6.54
C ALA A 60 -1.94 13.75 -7.51
N GLN A 61 -1.93 13.07 -8.67
CA GLN A 61 -3.02 13.10 -9.66
C GLN A 61 -3.96 11.88 -9.53
N MET A 62 -3.65 10.92 -8.66
CA MET A 62 -4.48 9.75 -8.44
C MET A 62 -5.86 10.16 -7.91
N LYS A 63 -6.89 9.63 -8.56
CA LYS A 63 -8.28 9.78 -8.16
C LYS A 63 -8.79 8.51 -7.48
N GLY A 64 -9.75 8.67 -6.58
CA GLY A 64 -10.47 7.54 -5.98
C GLY A 64 -11.13 6.66 -7.04
N THR A 65 -10.80 5.38 -6.99
CA THR A 65 -11.42 4.30 -7.76
C THR A 65 -12.57 3.66 -6.97
N TYR A 66 -13.15 2.58 -7.49
CA TYR A 66 -14.19 1.82 -6.79
C TYR A 66 -13.70 1.06 -5.55
N PHE A 67 -12.38 0.98 -5.33
CA PHE A 67 -11.79 0.43 -4.11
C PHE A 67 -11.94 1.37 -2.91
N PHE A 68 -12.18 2.65 -3.15
CA PHE A 68 -12.41 3.65 -2.11
C PHE A 68 -13.91 3.81 -1.83
N PRO A 69 -14.29 4.38 -0.67
CA PRO A 69 -15.66 4.81 -0.42
C PRO A 69 -16.23 5.65 -1.56
N ASP A 70 -17.52 5.46 -1.90
CA ASP A 70 -18.18 6.13 -3.03
C ASP A 70 -18.04 7.67 -3.01
N ALA A 71 -17.99 8.27 -1.81
CA ALA A 71 -17.81 9.71 -1.63
C ALA A 71 -16.47 10.25 -2.17
N LEU A 72 -15.48 9.38 -2.35
CA LEU A 72 -14.13 9.71 -2.80
C LEU A 72 -13.89 9.36 -4.27
N LYS A 73 -14.87 8.74 -4.93
CA LYS A 73 -14.78 8.44 -6.35
C LYS A 73 -14.50 9.71 -7.15
N ASP A 74 -13.52 9.63 -8.05
CA ASP A 74 -13.06 10.74 -8.90
C ASP A 74 -12.45 11.95 -8.14
N LYS A 75 -12.26 11.87 -6.82
CA LYS A 75 -11.58 12.89 -6.01
C LYS A 75 -10.08 12.64 -5.96
N ILE A 76 -9.28 13.70 -6.00
CA ILE A 76 -7.84 13.64 -5.76
C ILE A 76 -7.60 13.22 -4.31
N LEU A 77 -6.76 12.20 -4.11
CA LEU A 77 -6.56 11.58 -2.80
C LEU A 77 -5.28 12.03 -2.09
N PHE A 78 -4.27 12.47 -2.85
CA PHE A 78 -2.93 12.72 -2.35
C PHE A 78 -2.55 14.19 -2.52
N THR A 79 -1.78 14.70 -1.55
CA THR A 79 -1.16 16.03 -1.60
C THR A 79 0.34 15.83 -1.43
N GLU A 80 1.15 16.32 -2.37
CA GLU A 80 2.61 16.32 -2.25
C GLU A 80 3.03 17.22 -1.08
N ILE A 81 3.99 16.75 -0.29
CA ILE A 81 4.52 17.45 0.88
C ILE A 81 6.05 17.39 0.91
N THR A 82 6.68 18.18 1.77
CA THR A 82 8.13 18.10 1.98
C THR A 82 8.47 16.96 2.96
N LYS A 83 9.74 16.55 2.96
CA LYS A 83 10.26 15.54 3.88
C LYS A 83 10.05 15.93 5.35
N GLU A 84 10.33 17.18 5.69
CA GLU A 84 10.22 17.68 7.07
C GLU A 84 8.76 17.60 7.54
N LEU A 85 7.82 17.92 6.67
CA LEU A 85 6.39 17.80 6.98
C LEU A 85 5.96 16.33 7.08
N ALA A 86 6.52 15.44 6.25
CA ALA A 86 6.24 14.00 6.31
C ALA A 86 6.66 13.43 7.66
N GLU A 87 7.90 13.69 8.10
CA GLU A 87 8.44 13.23 9.39
C GLU A 87 7.61 13.72 10.59
N ASP A 88 7.06 14.93 10.53
CA ASP A 88 6.17 15.45 11.57
C ASP A 88 4.78 14.83 11.53
N MET A 89 4.23 14.58 10.34
CA MET A 89 2.90 13.99 10.17
C MET A 89 2.87 12.49 10.46
N GLU A 90 3.96 11.76 10.22
CA GLU A 90 4.07 10.32 10.54
C GLU A 90 3.85 10.04 12.02
N LYS A 91 4.29 10.95 12.91
CA LYS A 91 4.11 10.86 14.36
C LYS A 91 2.62 10.85 14.77
N GLU A 92 1.75 11.41 13.95
CA GLU A 92 0.33 11.67 14.23
C GLU A 92 -0.62 11.02 13.21
N ALA A 93 -0.08 10.24 12.26
CA ALA A 93 -0.86 9.49 11.28
C ALA A 93 -0.92 8.01 11.72
N PRO A 94 -2.07 7.34 11.53
CA PRO A 94 -2.19 5.91 11.85
C PRO A 94 -1.29 5.03 10.97
N PHE A 95 -1.03 5.45 9.73
CA PHE A 95 -0.23 4.71 8.77
C PHE A 95 0.92 5.56 8.22
N ALA A 96 2.12 5.02 8.26
CA ALA A 96 3.23 5.43 7.39
C ALA A 96 3.47 4.32 6.35
N ILE A 97 3.40 4.69 5.08
CA ILE A 97 3.42 3.75 3.96
C ILE A 97 4.63 4.03 3.10
N ALA A 98 5.42 3.02 2.77
CA ALA A 98 6.47 3.14 1.77
C ALA A 98 6.12 2.34 0.52
N VAL A 99 6.24 2.93 -0.66
CA VAL A 99 6.05 2.26 -1.95
C VAL A 99 7.37 2.30 -2.70
N ASP A 100 8.00 1.14 -2.92
CA ASP A 100 9.25 1.05 -3.67
C ASP A 100 8.97 0.56 -5.09
N LEU A 101 9.16 1.44 -6.08
CA LEU A 101 8.88 1.13 -7.49
C LEU A 101 9.98 0.30 -8.17
N GLU A 102 11.16 0.21 -7.57
CA GLU A 102 12.26 -0.63 -8.06
C GLU A 102 12.15 -2.06 -7.51
N GLN A 103 11.85 -2.20 -6.22
CA GLN A 103 11.64 -3.50 -5.56
C GLN A 103 10.23 -4.06 -5.77
N ASP A 104 9.29 -3.24 -6.26
CA ASP A 104 7.87 -3.59 -6.41
C ASP A 104 7.20 -3.98 -5.09
N THR A 105 7.50 -3.25 -4.02
CA THR A 105 7.00 -3.54 -2.66
C THR A 105 6.17 -2.39 -2.08
N VAL A 106 5.35 -2.74 -1.10
CA VAL A 106 4.58 -1.84 -0.26
C VAL A 106 4.88 -2.19 1.20
N ALA A 107 5.46 -1.25 1.93
CA ALA A 107 5.71 -1.36 3.35
C ALA A 107 4.63 -0.64 4.15
N PHE A 108 4.22 -1.27 5.25
CA PHE A 108 3.31 -0.71 6.22
C PHE A 108 4.06 -0.51 7.53
N HIS A 109 4.01 0.71 8.05
CA HIS A 109 4.37 1.03 9.42
C HIS A 109 3.13 1.52 10.17
N PHE A 110 2.81 0.86 11.28
CA PHE A 110 1.59 1.11 12.04
C PHE A 110 1.90 1.91 13.31
N ASN A 111 1.15 2.99 13.53
CA ASN A 111 1.37 3.87 14.68
C ASN A 111 0.73 3.30 15.96
N ASP A 112 1.54 3.06 16.98
CA ASP A 112 1.16 2.45 18.27
C ASP A 112 0.24 3.31 19.14
N LYS A 113 0.09 4.60 18.81
CA LYS A 113 -0.89 5.48 19.45
C LYS A 113 -2.34 5.09 19.09
N TYR A 114 -2.53 4.27 18.07
CA TYR A 114 -3.85 3.87 17.58
C TYR A 114 -4.16 2.45 18.02
N GLU A 115 -4.97 2.32 19.09
CA GLU A 115 -5.34 1.02 19.67
C GLU A 115 -5.89 0.00 18.65
N GLU A 116 -6.57 0.48 17.60
CA GLU A 116 -7.13 -0.36 16.52
C GLU A 116 -6.08 -1.04 15.62
N LEU A 117 -4.81 -0.63 15.73
CA LEU A 117 -3.67 -1.13 14.96
C LEU A 117 -2.64 -1.88 15.82
N ASN A 118 -2.80 -1.91 17.15
CA ASN A 118 -1.80 -2.48 18.06
C ASN A 118 -1.61 -4.01 17.93
N ASP A 119 -2.53 -4.70 17.26
CA ASP A 119 -2.43 -6.13 16.93
C ASP A 119 -1.71 -6.39 15.59
N LEU A 120 -1.30 -5.35 14.89
CA LEU A 120 -0.57 -5.43 13.63
C LEU A 120 0.92 -5.19 13.86
N THR A 121 1.74 -5.82 13.02
CA THR A 121 3.19 -5.62 13.00
C THR A 121 3.58 -5.06 11.65
N ASP A 122 4.55 -4.15 11.66
CA ASP A 122 5.14 -3.63 10.44
C ASP A 122 5.55 -4.75 9.49
N VAL A 123 5.29 -4.55 8.21
CA VAL A 123 5.50 -5.58 7.19
C VAL A 123 5.83 -4.95 5.85
N VAL A 124 6.63 -5.66 5.05
CA VAL A 124 6.95 -5.27 3.67
C VAL A 124 6.45 -6.37 2.74
N LEU A 125 5.48 -6.04 1.89
CA LEU A 125 4.86 -7.02 1.00
C LEU A 125 5.12 -6.68 -0.46
N PRO A 126 5.36 -7.66 -1.33
CA PRO A 126 5.36 -7.42 -2.76
C PRO A 126 3.99 -6.89 -3.21
N ARG A 127 3.99 -5.97 -4.19
CA ARG A 127 2.77 -5.54 -4.88
C ARG A 127 2.22 -6.68 -5.71
N ALA A 128 3.08 -7.39 -6.44
CA ALA A 128 2.73 -8.59 -7.19
C ALA A 128 3.91 -9.56 -7.23
N ASP A 129 3.66 -10.81 -6.85
CA ASP A 129 4.58 -11.92 -7.03
C ASP A 129 3.77 -13.15 -7.46
N LEU A 130 4.27 -13.91 -8.43
CA LEU A 130 3.65 -15.14 -8.90
C LEU A 130 4.08 -16.36 -8.06
N ALA A 131 5.19 -16.26 -7.35
CA ALA A 131 5.75 -17.34 -6.54
C ALA A 131 5.27 -17.34 -5.08
N ASP A 132 4.77 -16.20 -4.60
CA ASP A 132 4.21 -16.05 -3.25
C ASP A 132 2.70 -15.78 -3.31
N SER A 133 1.95 -16.24 -2.31
CA SER A 133 0.54 -15.89 -2.13
C SER A 133 0.36 -14.66 -1.22
N TYR A 134 1.40 -14.22 -0.53
CA TYR A 134 1.37 -13.05 0.36
C TYR A 134 1.83 -11.77 -0.35
N ASN A 135 1.03 -11.32 -1.31
CA ASN A 135 1.27 -10.08 -2.04
C ASN A 135 -0.04 -9.38 -2.43
N GLY A 136 0.07 -8.11 -2.81
CA GLY A 136 -1.09 -7.28 -3.15
C GLY A 136 -1.98 -7.85 -4.27
N ALA A 137 -1.38 -8.46 -5.30
CA ALA A 137 -2.14 -9.06 -6.40
C ALA A 137 -2.94 -10.29 -5.94
N ALA A 138 -2.34 -11.17 -5.14
CA ALA A 138 -3.01 -12.30 -4.54
C ALA A 138 -4.13 -11.86 -3.58
N PHE A 139 -3.88 -10.83 -2.76
CA PHE A 139 -4.88 -10.29 -1.82
C PHE A 139 -6.10 -9.71 -2.54
N LYS A 140 -5.91 -9.01 -3.66
CA LYS A 140 -7.03 -8.55 -4.50
C LYS A 140 -7.88 -9.71 -5.02
N ASN A 141 -7.24 -10.76 -5.53
CA ASN A 141 -7.95 -11.94 -6.05
C ASN A 141 -8.73 -12.66 -4.94
N GLU A 142 -8.13 -12.79 -3.75
CA GLU A 142 -8.78 -13.38 -2.58
C GLU A 142 -9.97 -12.54 -2.13
N SER A 143 -9.81 -11.21 -2.07
CA SER A 143 -10.88 -10.29 -1.72
C SER A 143 -12.07 -10.38 -2.69
N LEU A 144 -11.81 -10.33 -3.99
CA LEU A 144 -12.84 -10.47 -5.02
C LEU A 144 -13.57 -11.82 -4.91
N SER A 145 -12.84 -12.90 -4.59
CA SER A 145 -13.41 -14.24 -4.43
C SER A 145 -14.35 -14.33 -3.23
N ARG A 146 -13.93 -13.77 -2.08
CA ARG A 146 -14.73 -13.75 -0.83
C ARG A 146 -15.94 -12.82 -0.91
N GLN A 147 -15.91 -11.82 -1.79
CA GLN A 147 -17.00 -10.86 -1.96
C GLN A 147 -18.17 -11.36 -2.81
N MET A 148 -18.08 -12.53 -3.45
CA MET A 148 -19.18 -13.11 -4.24
C MET A 148 -20.38 -13.58 -3.39
N GLY A 149 -20.33 -13.45 -2.06
CA GLY A 149 -21.45 -13.72 -1.14
C GLY A 149 -22.27 -12.47 -0.79
N LYS A 150 -23.54 -12.65 -0.39
CA LYS A 150 -24.36 -11.57 0.18
C LYS A 150 -23.80 -11.17 1.55
N THR A 151 -23.09 -10.05 1.62
CA THR A 151 -22.61 -9.45 2.88
C THR A 151 -23.41 -8.19 3.19
N SER A 152 -23.52 -7.85 4.47
CA SER A 152 -24.15 -6.59 4.94
C SER A 152 -23.23 -5.37 4.79
N MET A 153 -21.95 -5.60 4.53
CA MET A 153 -20.93 -4.56 4.41
C MET A 153 -20.79 -4.09 2.96
N THR A 154 -20.33 -2.87 2.78
CA THR A 154 -19.99 -2.37 1.44
C THR A 154 -18.75 -3.09 0.87
N PHE A 155 -18.53 -2.98 -0.44
CA PHE A 155 -17.36 -3.53 -1.12
C PHE A 155 -16.05 -3.09 -0.46
N HIS A 156 -15.84 -1.78 -0.29
CA HIS A 156 -14.59 -1.24 0.25
C HIS A 156 -14.35 -1.67 1.71
N GLN A 157 -15.39 -1.71 2.54
CA GLN A 157 -15.26 -2.19 3.93
C GLN A 157 -14.90 -3.68 3.99
N THR A 158 -15.50 -4.48 3.10
CA THR A 158 -15.18 -5.90 3.00
C THR A 158 -13.73 -6.08 2.53
N ASN A 159 -13.30 -5.26 1.56
CA ASN A 159 -11.93 -5.25 1.06
C ASN A 159 -10.92 -4.93 2.17
N GLU A 160 -11.13 -3.84 2.91
CA GLU A 160 -10.24 -3.44 4.00
C GLU A 160 -10.13 -4.51 5.09
N ARG A 161 -11.25 -5.17 5.45
CA ARG A 161 -11.24 -6.26 6.42
C ARG A 161 -10.39 -7.44 5.94
N ILE A 162 -10.58 -7.87 4.69
CA ILE A 162 -9.85 -9.02 4.14
C ILE A 162 -8.36 -8.69 4.01
N PHE A 163 -8.01 -7.49 3.55
CA PHE A 163 -6.61 -7.08 3.47
C PHE A 163 -5.96 -7.02 4.86
N ARG A 164 -6.65 -6.50 5.88
CA ARG A 164 -6.14 -6.52 7.26
C ARG A 164 -5.80 -7.93 7.73
N GLU A 165 -6.73 -8.88 7.55
CA GLU A 165 -6.55 -10.29 7.91
C GLU A 165 -5.30 -10.86 7.21
N LEU A 166 -5.19 -10.67 5.89
CA LEU A 166 -4.09 -11.22 5.10
C LEU A 166 -2.72 -10.58 5.40
N ILE A 167 -2.69 -9.28 5.69
CA ILE A 167 -1.48 -8.56 6.13
C ILE A 167 -1.00 -9.12 7.47
N GLN A 168 -1.90 -9.35 8.41
CA GLN A 168 -1.58 -9.90 9.73
C GLN A 168 -1.03 -11.33 9.61
N GLU A 169 -1.63 -12.16 8.76
CA GLU A 169 -1.12 -13.51 8.44
C GLU A 169 0.28 -13.46 7.83
N ALA A 170 0.52 -12.55 6.88
CA ALA A 170 1.82 -12.39 6.24
C ALA A 170 2.92 -12.02 7.25
N ALA A 171 2.65 -11.04 8.10
CA ALA A 171 3.59 -10.60 9.14
C ALA A 171 3.93 -11.73 10.13
N GLY A 172 2.95 -12.56 10.51
CA GLY A 172 3.18 -13.72 11.39
C GLY A 172 4.07 -14.80 10.76
N ARG A 173 4.04 -14.96 9.43
CA ARG A 173 4.89 -15.92 8.71
C ARG A 173 6.35 -15.48 8.70
N GLU A 174 6.63 -14.21 8.40
CA GLU A 174 8.01 -13.68 8.38
C GLU A 174 8.71 -13.89 9.73
N GLN A 175 7.99 -13.68 10.84
CA GLN A 175 8.52 -13.92 12.18
C GLN A 175 8.84 -15.41 12.43
N THR A 176 7.98 -16.31 11.95
CA THR A 176 8.15 -17.76 12.15
C THR A 176 9.29 -18.32 11.31
N GLU A 177 9.40 -17.90 10.05
CA GLU A 177 10.49 -18.31 9.16
C GLU A 177 11.84 -17.71 9.61
N GLY A 178 11.87 -16.44 10.04
CA GLY A 178 13.05 -15.81 10.61
C GLY A 178 13.54 -16.48 11.89
N GLN A 179 12.60 -16.92 12.76
CA GLN A 179 12.96 -17.72 13.94
C GLN A 179 13.50 -19.11 13.55
N GLN A 180 12.86 -19.83 12.62
CA GLN A 180 13.33 -21.16 12.21
C GLN A 180 14.74 -21.13 11.59
N MET A 181 15.09 -20.09 10.81
CA MET A 181 16.44 -19.92 10.28
C MET A 181 17.50 -19.65 11.38
N MET A 182 17.12 -19.01 12.49
CA MET A 182 18.00 -18.76 13.64
C MET A 182 18.26 -20.02 14.47
N TRP A 183 17.31 -20.97 14.52
CA TRP A 183 17.43 -22.21 15.31
C TRP A 183 17.91 -23.43 14.50
N GLY A 184 17.82 -23.39 13.16
CA GLY A 184 18.24 -24.47 12.26
C GLY A 184 19.73 -24.45 11.86
N GLY A 185 20.52 -23.52 12.40
CA GLY A 185 21.93 -23.32 12.09
C GLY A 185 22.93 -23.90 13.12
N LEU A 186 22.49 -24.82 13.99
CA LEU A 186 23.33 -25.49 15.00
C LEU A 186 23.65 -26.94 14.63
#